data_AF-A0A2S5MJC6-F1
#
_entry.id   AF-A0A2S5MJC6-F1
#
_cell.length_a   1.000
_cell.length_b   1.000
_cell.length_c   1.000
_cell.angle_alpha   90.00
_cell.angle_beta   90.00
_cell.angle_gamma   90.00
#
_symmetry.space_group_name_H-M   'P 1'
#
loop_
_entity.id
_entity.type
_entity.pdbx_description
1 polymer ?
#
loop_
_entity_poly.entity_id
_entity_poly.type
_entity_poly.pdbx_seq_one_letter_code
_entity_poly.pdbx_strand_id
1 'polypeptide(L)'
;MDESSAQREARGSRLRRCARPMLDPSGGAAFPASPPLAYGALMRRIAFSLVAAFAAYFAQPLWRATQNAIAETRAKPSSISFTPSELAADRDGASLIAVPAPGRYSIRAKSPSGARIELVDMIAGPLDSSGAPGLRDGRIDALLDKGVYKLRVFGVKGASGKTALSAQAFVEASPSKPTLAPGRIQSGELGDLQQRSYSFDVGAEGRVSLEAIGRALSDLRVWRSDGELVDLAFEQETLETKPGRAMNRLRVEGALEPGRYVVTAYGGEKLVWAQGDAGQPFLLRLEEPALLAAGVAEGVIGPFGAERFGAPASYDAFRLDLAQTTPARLEARRNEVKEIATISKNSRTPSANLRLASDGKTNAHIEVSGYEGQAFTLRGLRQSDHESFEASGPHLVGVDLAGDGGDEAPATALFARIEKDGKTRVIASDAPRIGAGKAWRGKFNLFGPT
;
A
#
# COMPACT_ATOMS: atom_id res chain seq x y z
N MET A 1 -5.18 -49.85 -53.46
CA MET A 1 -6.13 -50.14 -52.39
C MET A 1 -6.07 -49.03 -51.36
N ASP A 2 -6.77 -47.92 -51.47
CA ASP A 2 -7.39 -47.12 -52.55
C ASP A 2 -7.72 -45.81 -51.82
N GLU A 3 -7.21 -44.68 -52.33
CA GLU A 3 -7.99 -43.53 -52.82
C GLU A 3 -8.94 -42.89 -51.78
N SER A 4 -8.83 -41.60 -51.45
CA SER A 4 -9.26 -40.44 -52.25
C SER A 4 -9.43 -39.26 -51.26
N SER A 5 -9.23 -37.96 -51.49
CA SER A 5 -8.68 -37.13 -52.59
C SER A 5 -8.65 -35.65 -52.11
N ALA A 6 -7.75 -34.87 -52.74
CA ALA A 6 -7.82 -33.42 -53.09
C ALA A 6 -7.98 -32.35 -51.97
N GLN A 7 -7.33 -31.18 -52.01
CA GLN A 7 -7.07 -30.33 -53.16
C GLN A 7 -5.90 -29.35 -52.91
N ARG A 8 -5.06 -29.17 -53.94
CA ARG A 8 -4.01 -28.15 -54.08
C ARG A 8 -4.63 -26.82 -54.54
N GLU A 9 -4.00 -25.70 -54.21
CA GLU A 9 -3.53 -24.76 -55.24
C GLU A 9 -2.46 -23.79 -54.73
N ALA A 10 -1.36 -23.74 -55.48
CA ALA A 10 -0.26 -22.80 -55.36
C ALA A 10 -0.12 -22.06 -56.69
N ARG A 11 -0.01 -20.73 -56.66
CA ARG A 11 0.58 -19.96 -57.77
C ARG A 11 1.37 -18.79 -57.22
N GLY A 12 2.62 -18.70 -57.66
CA GLY A 12 3.60 -17.72 -57.21
C GLY A 12 3.84 -16.56 -58.17
N SER A 13 4.65 -15.63 -57.66
CA SER A 13 5.60 -14.71 -58.29
C SER A 13 5.13 -13.83 -59.47
N ARG A 14 5.39 -12.52 -59.37
CA ARG A 14 6.56 -11.85 -60.00
C ARG A 14 6.54 -10.32 -59.79
N LEU A 15 7.70 -9.82 -59.34
CA LEU A 15 8.46 -8.67 -59.85
C LEU A 15 7.70 -7.42 -60.36
N ARG A 16 8.05 -6.25 -59.81
CA ARG A 16 8.72 -5.18 -60.58
C ARG A 16 9.34 -4.10 -59.67
N ARG A 17 10.49 -3.62 -60.13
CA ARG A 17 11.43 -2.64 -59.56
C ARG A 17 11.51 -1.47 -60.55
N CYS A 18 11.95 -0.30 -60.05
CA CYS A 18 12.34 0.94 -60.75
C CYS A 18 11.16 1.84 -61.23
N ALA A 19 11.19 3.17 -61.15
CA ALA A 19 12.33 4.09 -61.22
C ALA A 19 12.04 5.47 -60.56
N ARG A 20 13.13 6.14 -60.12
CA ARG A 20 13.30 7.61 -59.98
C ARG A 20 13.65 8.20 -61.36
N PRO A 21 13.38 9.49 -61.66
CA PRO A 21 14.30 10.62 -61.38
C PRO A 21 13.51 11.93 -61.05
N MET A 22 14.04 13.15 -60.97
CA MET A 22 15.17 13.86 -60.31
C MET A 22 14.96 15.36 -60.67
N LEU A 23 15.46 16.30 -59.83
CA LEU A 23 15.72 17.76 -60.08
C LEU A 23 14.62 18.82 -59.77
N ASP A 24 14.62 19.36 -58.54
CA ASP A 24 15.10 20.69 -58.06
C ASP A 24 15.04 21.96 -58.99
N PRO A 25 15.29 23.21 -58.50
CA PRO A 25 14.84 23.96 -57.30
C PRO A 25 14.51 25.46 -57.60
N SER A 26 13.89 26.19 -56.64
CA SER A 26 14.02 27.66 -56.45
C SER A 26 13.20 28.04 -55.21
N GLY A 27 13.54 28.97 -54.32
CA GLY A 27 14.64 29.92 -54.12
C GLY A 27 14.32 30.59 -52.77
N GLY A 28 15.28 30.85 -51.90
CA GLY A 28 15.83 32.20 -51.77
C GLY A 28 15.34 32.88 -50.48
N ALA A 29 16.28 33.22 -49.61
CA ALA A 29 16.11 33.68 -48.25
C ALA A 29 15.79 35.18 -48.08
N ALA A 30 15.55 35.55 -46.82
CA ALA A 30 15.94 36.78 -46.12
C ALA A 30 14.85 37.85 -45.80
N PHE A 31 14.73 38.10 -44.48
CA PHE A 31 14.31 39.34 -43.82
C PHE A 31 15.09 40.56 -44.36
N PRO A 32 14.54 41.80 -44.34
CA PRO A 32 14.64 42.63 -43.12
C PRO A 32 13.56 43.71 -42.87
N ALA A 33 13.57 44.20 -41.62
CA ALA A 33 13.33 45.57 -41.14
C ALA A 33 11.92 46.20 -41.12
N SER A 34 11.54 46.69 -39.93
CA SER A 34 10.48 47.69 -39.64
C SER A 34 10.80 49.08 -40.26
N PRO A 35 9.83 49.97 -40.55
CA PRO A 35 9.19 50.90 -39.56
C PRO A 35 7.77 51.41 -40.00
N PRO A 36 7.21 52.57 -39.57
CA PRO A 36 7.13 53.20 -38.25
C PRO A 36 5.66 53.34 -37.73
N LEU A 37 5.57 53.82 -36.48
CA LEU A 37 4.39 54.21 -35.73
C LEU A 37 3.54 55.30 -36.40
N ALA A 38 2.21 55.13 -36.40
CA ALA A 38 1.23 56.20 -36.58
C ALA A 38 0.24 56.22 -35.41
N TYR A 39 0.55 57.09 -34.44
CA TYR A 39 -0.32 57.60 -33.38
C TYR A 39 -1.58 58.20 -34.00
N GLY A 40 -2.78 57.69 -33.67
CA GLY A 40 -4.01 58.37 -34.11
C GLY A 40 -5.34 57.66 -33.94
N ALA A 41 -5.36 56.35 -33.63
CA ALA A 41 -6.63 55.60 -33.61
C ALA A 41 -6.87 54.73 -32.36
N LEU A 42 -6.07 54.89 -31.29
CA LEU A 42 -6.21 54.12 -30.04
C LEU A 42 -6.97 54.87 -28.92
N MET A 43 -7.30 56.15 -29.11
CA MET A 43 -7.88 57.01 -28.05
C MET A 43 -9.39 57.27 -28.19
N ARG A 44 -10.14 56.38 -28.86
CA ARG A 44 -11.62 56.40 -28.85
C ARG A 44 -12.32 55.08 -28.52
N ARG A 45 -11.56 54.04 -28.15
CA ARG A 45 -12.11 52.77 -27.64
C ARG A 45 -11.81 52.49 -26.15
N ILE A 46 -11.10 53.40 -25.46
CA ILE A 46 -10.81 53.28 -24.02
C ILE A 46 -11.86 54.03 -23.15
N ALA A 47 -12.65 54.94 -23.74
CA ALA A 47 -13.65 55.71 -22.98
C ALA A 47 -15.00 54.99 -22.74
N PHE A 48 -15.27 53.86 -23.40
CA PHE A 48 -16.52 53.08 -23.21
C PHE A 48 -16.33 51.73 -22.49
N SER A 49 -15.10 51.33 -22.16
CA SER A 49 -14.82 50.14 -21.32
C SER A 49 -14.59 50.46 -19.84
N LEU A 50 -14.41 51.74 -19.49
CA LEU A 50 -14.19 52.18 -18.09
C LEU A 50 -15.46 52.54 -17.31
N VAL A 51 -16.62 52.66 -17.96
CA VAL A 51 -17.91 52.93 -17.27
C VAL A 51 -18.68 51.63 -16.96
N ALA A 52 -18.49 50.56 -17.74
CA ALA A 52 -19.03 49.23 -17.41
C ALA A 52 -18.21 48.48 -16.34
N ALA A 53 -16.94 48.85 -16.14
CA ALA A 53 -16.08 48.27 -15.11
C ALA A 53 -16.24 48.89 -13.71
N PHE A 54 -16.87 50.08 -13.60
CA PHE A 54 -17.08 50.74 -12.30
C PHE A 54 -18.41 50.35 -11.63
N ALA A 55 -19.43 49.97 -12.40
CA ALA A 55 -20.72 49.50 -11.86
C ALA A 55 -20.68 48.03 -11.39
N ALA A 56 -19.76 47.21 -11.91
CA ALA A 56 -19.55 45.83 -11.46
C ALA A 56 -18.63 45.72 -10.23
N TYR A 57 -17.88 46.77 -9.89
CA TYR A 57 -16.94 46.77 -8.75
C TYR A 57 -17.59 47.23 -7.43
N PHE A 58 -18.69 48.00 -7.49
CA PHE A 58 -19.40 48.47 -6.28
C PHE A 58 -20.69 47.69 -5.94
N ALA A 59 -21.10 46.72 -6.77
CA ALA A 59 -22.22 45.82 -6.48
C ALA A 59 -21.79 44.45 -5.90
N GLN A 60 -20.50 44.25 -5.61
CA GLN A 60 -19.96 42.99 -5.09
C GLN A 60 -19.91 42.80 -3.55
N PRO A 61 -20.22 43.75 -2.65
CA PRO A 61 -20.19 43.45 -1.22
C PRO A 61 -21.52 42.88 -0.66
N LEU A 62 -22.64 42.97 -1.38
CA LEU A 62 -23.96 42.55 -0.85
C LEU A 62 -24.37 41.11 -1.16
N TRP A 63 -23.69 40.43 -2.10
CA TRP A 63 -23.96 39.01 -2.39
C TRP A 63 -22.97 38.03 -1.71
N ARG A 64 -21.81 38.51 -1.26
CA ARG A 64 -20.87 37.71 -0.43
C ARG A 64 -21.19 37.74 1.06
N ALA A 65 -21.95 38.73 1.53
CA ALA A 65 -22.42 38.78 2.93
C ALA A 65 -23.64 37.86 3.18
N THR A 66 -24.40 37.50 2.14
CA THR A 66 -25.58 36.63 2.25
C THR A 66 -25.29 35.13 2.07
N GLN A 67 -24.10 34.75 1.58
CA GLN A 67 -23.63 33.34 1.62
C GLN A 67 -22.89 33.00 2.92
N ASN A 68 -22.26 33.99 3.57
CA ASN A 68 -21.71 33.83 4.94
C ASN A 68 -22.78 33.89 6.04
N ALA A 69 -24.05 34.09 5.65
CA ALA A 69 -25.22 34.10 6.53
C ALA A 69 -26.18 32.94 6.25
N ILE A 70 -25.76 31.89 5.52
CA ILE A 70 -26.15 30.54 5.94
C ILE A 70 -25.35 30.33 7.20
N ALA A 71 -25.94 30.78 8.30
CA ALA A 71 -25.49 30.43 9.62
C ALA A 71 -25.21 28.93 9.58
N GLU A 72 -23.94 28.57 9.81
CA GLU A 72 -23.62 27.48 10.70
C GLU A 72 -24.42 27.73 11.99
N THR A 73 -25.72 27.42 11.92
CA THR A 73 -26.45 26.95 13.06
C THR A 73 -25.70 25.67 13.33
N ARG A 74 -24.65 25.79 14.14
CA ARG A 74 -23.94 24.68 14.75
C ARG A 74 -25.02 23.99 15.56
N ALA A 75 -25.79 23.14 14.88
CA ALA A 75 -26.77 22.29 15.48
C ALA A 75 -25.96 21.59 16.55
N LYS A 76 -26.32 21.89 17.80
CA LYS A 76 -25.76 21.20 18.97
C LYS A 76 -25.75 19.73 18.57
N PRO A 77 -24.58 19.06 18.50
CA PRO A 77 -24.51 17.72 17.96
C PRO A 77 -25.53 16.91 18.73
N SER A 78 -26.61 16.53 18.05
CA SER A 78 -27.62 15.69 18.66
C SER A 78 -26.87 14.41 19.01
N SER A 79 -26.86 14.08 20.29
CA SER A 79 -26.32 12.81 20.74
C SER A 79 -27.25 11.71 20.25
N ILE A 80 -26.69 10.52 20.01
CA ILE A 80 -27.50 9.32 19.83
C ILE A 80 -28.46 9.19 21.02
N SER A 81 -29.72 8.86 20.74
CA SER A 81 -30.73 8.59 21.77
C SER A 81 -31.13 7.11 21.77
N PHE A 82 -31.46 6.62 22.97
CA PHE A 82 -31.87 5.24 23.22
C PHE A 82 -33.29 5.21 23.78
N THR A 83 -34.11 4.30 23.27
CA THR A 83 -35.48 4.09 23.73
C THR A 83 -35.76 2.58 23.88
N PRO A 84 -35.75 2.03 25.12
CA PRO A 84 -35.32 2.66 26.38
C PRO A 84 -33.78 2.69 26.54
N SER A 85 -33.25 3.67 27.28
CA SER A 85 -31.81 3.78 27.59
C SER A 85 -31.33 2.85 28.71
N GLU A 86 -32.25 2.21 29.43
CA GLU A 86 -31.97 1.23 30.47
C GLU A 86 -32.85 0.00 30.27
N LEU A 87 -32.26 -1.18 30.47
CA LEU A 87 -32.94 -2.47 30.40
C LEU A 87 -32.69 -3.26 31.68
N ALA A 88 -33.57 -4.20 32.01
CA ALA A 88 -33.33 -5.11 33.13
C ALA A 88 -32.11 -6.00 32.83
N ALA A 89 -31.21 -6.18 33.79
CA ALA A 89 -30.00 -6.98 33.60
C ALA A 89 -30.25 -8.50 33.63
N ASP A 90 -31.44 -8.92 34.08
CA ASP A 90 -31.81 -10.32 34.37
C ASP A 90 -32.36 -11.09 33.17
N ARG A 91 -32.57 -10.42 32.02
CA ARG A 91 -33.25 -10.95 30.85
C ARG A 91 -32.78 -10.26 29.58
N ASP A 92 -33.10 -10.87 28.45
CA ASP A 92 -32.90 -10.24 27.15
C ASP A 92 -33.87 -9.08 26.94
N GLY A 93 -33.40 -8.06 26.23
CA GLY A 93 -34.16 -6.87 25.91
C GLY A 93 -33.74 -6.26 24.58
N ALA A 94 -34.41 -5.17 24.21
CA ALA A 94 -34.04 -4.38 23.05
C ALA A 94 -34.27 -2.90 23.29
N SER A 95 -33.43 -2.08 22.68
CA SER A 95 -33.58 -0.63 22.58
C SER A 95 -33.57 -0.22 21.12
N LEU A 96 -34.35 0.80 20.77
CA LEU A 96 -34.14 1.53 19.52
C LEU A 96 -33.05 2.58 19.73
N ILE A 97 -32.19 2.75 18.73
CA ILE A 97 -31.13 3.75 18.68
C ILE A 97 -31.47 4.72 17.56
N ALA A 98 -31.61 6.01 17.86
CA ALA A 98 -31.72 7.04 16.83
C ALA A 98 -30.36 7.71 16.61
N VAL A 99 -29.83 7.55 15.40
CA VAL A 99 -28.57 8.13 14.95
C VAL A 99 -28.87 9.43 14.20
N PRO A 100 -28.42 10.59 14.69
CA PRO A 100 -28.85 11.87 14.14
C PRO A 100 -28.06 12.34 12.91
N ALA A 101 -26.83 11.84 12.74
CA ALA A 101 -25.94 12.18 11.64
C ALA A 101 -25.05 10.97 11.29
N PRO A 102 -24.56 10.87 10.04
CA PRO A 102 -23.58 9.85 9.70
C PRO A 102 -22.28 10.02 10.48
N GLY A 103 -21.64 8.93 10.88
CA GLY A 103 -20.36 8.97 11.56
C GLY A 103 -19.95 7.64 12.19
N ARG A 104 -18.77 7.64 12.83
CA ARG A 104 -18.30 6.53 13.67
C ARG A 104 -18.78 6.72 15.09
N TYR A 105 -19.41 5.71 15.66
CA TYR A 105 -19.96 5.73 17.01
C TYR A 105 -19.53 4.51 17.82
N SER A 106 -19.22 4.72 19.09
CA SER A 106 -19.01 3.66 20.07
C SER A 106 -20.28 3.48 20.89
N ILE A 107 -20.94 2.33 20.74
CA ILE A 107 -22.14 1.93 21.46
C ILE A 107 -21.72 0.97 22.57
N ARG A 108 -22.11 1.27 23.81
CA ARG A 108 -21.67 0.54 25.00
C ARG A 108 -22.84 0.17 25.89
N ALA A 109 -22.78 -1.04 26.43
CA ALA A 109 -23.55 -1.44 27.60
C ALA A 109 -22.73 -1.28 28.87
N LYS A 110 -23.40 -1.02 29.98
CA LYS A 110 -22.82 -1.10 31.32
C LYS A 110 -23.77 -1.84 32.25
N SER A 111 -23.34 -2.98 32.78
CA SER A 111 -24.11 -3.86 33.65
C SER A 111 -23.29 -4.29 34.86
N PRO A 112 -23.90 -4.50 36.05
CA PRO A 112 -23.21 -5.10 37.19
C PRO A 112 -22.67 -6.52 36.94
N SER A 113 -23.22 -7.24 35.96
CA SER A 113 -22.91 -8.65 35.69
C SER A 113 -22.35 -8.90 34.30
N GLY A 114 -22.12 -7.85 33.50
CA GLY A 114 -21.77 -7.99 32.09
C GLY A 114 -22.99 -8.27 31.19
N ALA A 115 -23.08 -7.59 30.06
CA ALA A 115 -24.10 -7.78 29.05
C ALA A 115 -23.51 -7.91 27.65
N ARG A 116 -24.08 -8.79 26.82
CA ARG A 116 -23.78 -8.80 25.37
C ARG A 116 -24.76 -7.88 24.65
N ILE A 117 -24.27 -7.13 23.68
CA ILE A 117 -25.07 -6.31 22.78
C ILE A 117 -24.91 -6.78 21.34
N GLU A 118 -25.96 -6.66 20.55
CA GLU A 118 -25.97 -6.93 19.11
C GLU A 118 -26.67 -5.78 18.40
N LEU A 119 -25.96 -5.12 17.50
CA LEU A 119 -26.48 -4.03 16.69
C LEU A 119 -27.12 -4.61 15.43
N VAL A 120 -28.35 -4.18 15.15
CA VAL A 120 -29.17 -4.65 14.03
C VAL A 120 -29.63 -3.45 13.22
N ASP A 121 -29.24 -3.44 11.95
CA ASP A 121 -29.86 -2.59 10.94
C ASP A 121 -31.25 -3.14 10.59
N MET A 122 -32.24 -2.27 10.51
CA MET A 122 -33.63 -2.68 10.30
C MET A 122 -33.89 -3.22 8.88
N ILE A 123 -32.97 -2.99 7.94
CA ILE A 123 -33.01 -3.43 6.54
C ILE A 123 -31.98 -4.53 6.30
N ALA A 124 -30.72 -4.30 6.68
CA ALA A 124 -29.60 -5.20 6.40
C ALA A 124 -29.48 -6.34 7.43
N GLY A 125 -30.18 -6.26 8.58
CA GLY A 125 -30.12 -7.26 9.64
C GLY A 125 -28.95 -7.05 10.61
N PRO A 126 -28.50 -8.10 11.31
CA PRO A 126 -27.42 -7.99 12.28
C PRO A 126 -26.12 -7.46 11.67
N LEU A 127 -25.54 -6.43 12.29
CA LEU A 127 -24.29 -5.81 11.86
C LEU A 127 -23.10 -6.34 12.66
N ASP A 128 -23.15 -6.23 13.99
CA ASP A 128 -22.06 -6.61 14.88
C ASP A 128 -22.58 -6.98 16.27
N SER A 129 -21.79 -7.71 17.04
CA SER A 129 -22.11 -8.13 18.41
C SER A 129 -20.88 -8.17 19.30
N SER A 130 -21.03 -7.75 20.55
CA SER A 130 -19.91 -7.69 21.51
C SER A 130 -20.40 -7.89 22.94
N GLY A 131 -19.50 -8.36 23.81
CA GLY A 131 -19.79 -8.67 25.20
C GLY A 131 -20.10 -10.14 25.43
N ALA A 132 -20.19 -10.52 26.69
CA ALA A 132 -20.58 -11.87 27.12
C ALA A 132 -21.39 -11.76 28.41
N PRO A 133 -22.67 -12.22 28.43
CA PRO A 133 -23.49 -12.13 29.64
C PRO A 133 -22.79 -12.88 30.78
N GLY A 134 -22.63 -12.22 31.93
CA GLY A 134 -22.04 -12.85 33.13
C GLY A 134 -20.55 -12.63 33.25
N LEU A 135 -19.91 -12.05 32.23
CA LEU A 135 -18.45 -11.94 32.15
C LEU A 135 -17.98 -10.53 31.81
N ARG A 136 -18.49 -9.95 30.72
CA ARG A 136 -18.05 -8.62 30.26
C ARG A 136 -19.15 -7.87 29.53
N ASP A 137 -19.15 -6.56 29.74
CA ASP A 137 -19.99 -5.65 28.97
C ASP A 137 -19.54 -5.54 27.51
N GLY A 138 -20.52 -5.33 26.64
CA GLY A 138 -20.32 -5.18 25.21
C GLY A 138 -20.02 -3.74 24.81
N ARG A 139 -19.12 -3.63 23.84
CA ARG A 139 -18.78 -2.40 23.12
C ARG A 139 -18.73 -2.71 21.62
N ILE A 140 -19.47 -1.93 20.83
CA ILE A 140 -19.46 -1.99 19.37
C ILE A 140 -19.03 -0.62 18.86
N ASP A 141 -18.00 -0.58 18.02
CA ASP A 141 -17.60 0.63 17.31
C ASP A 141 -18.01 0.48 15.84
N ALA A 142 -19.00 1.25 15.40
CA ALA A 142 -19.64 1.09 14.10
C ALA A 142 -19.69 2.41 13.30
N LEU A 143 -19.59 2.31 11.97
CA LEU A 143 -19.94 3.41 11.06
C LEU A 143 -21.44 3.31 10.82
N LEU A 144 -22.16 4.38 11.12
CA LEU A 144 -23.62 4.41 11.04
C LEU A 144 -24.05 5.61 10.24
N ASP A 145 -25.11 5.42 9.46
CA ASP A 145 -25.82 6.49 8.79
C ASP A 145 -26.86 7.11 9.72
N LYS A 146 -27.37 8.27 9.31
CA LYS A 146 -28.53 8.85 9.98
C LYS A 146 -29.73 7.91 9.83
N GLY A 147 -30.29 7.46 10.95
CA GLY A 147 -31.38 6.49 10.92
C GLY A 147 -31.76 5.93 12.27
N VAL A 148 -32.56 4.87 12.25
CA VAL A 148 -32.96 4.13 13.45
C VAL A 148 -32.47 2.70 13.35
N TYR A 149 -31.75 2.26 14.37
CA TYR A 149 -31.21 0.92 14.51
C TYR A 149 -31.84 0.23 15.72
N LYS A 150 -31.77 -1.10 15.76
CA LYS A 150 -32.17 -1.88 16.92
C LYS A 150 -30.93 -2.42 17.62
N LEU A 151 -30.84 -2.21 18.93
CA LEU A 151 -29.84 -2.84 19.78
C LEU A 151 -30.50 -3.92 20.60
N ARG A 152 -30.10 -5.17 20.37
CA ARG A 152 -30.48 -6.29 21.23
C ARG A 152 -29.48 -6.38 22.36
N VAL A 153 -29.97 -6.63 23.57
CA VAL A 153 -29.16 -6.72 24.78
C VAL A 153 -29.48 -8.05 25.44
N PHE A 154 -28.44 -8.83 25.72
CA PHE A 154 -28.55 -10.14 26.33
C PHE A 154 -28.02 -10.08 27.75
N GLY A 155 -28.91 -10.34 28.70
CA GLY A 155 -28.66 -10.29 30.15
C GLY A 155 -28.35 -11.67 30.72
N VAL A 156 -28.09 -11.71 32.03
CA VAL A 156 -27.83 -12.96 32.75
C VAL A 156 -29.04 -13.30 33.60
N LYS A 157 -29.60 -14.48 33.40
CA LYS A 157 -30.73 -14.95 34.21
C LYS A 157 -30.41 -14.87 35.70
N GLY A 158 -31.25 -14.15 36.45
CA GLY A 158 -31.11 -14.00 37.90
C GLY A 158 -30.14 -12.90 38.37
N ALA A 159 -29.52 -12.15 37.45
CA ALA A 159 -28.75 -10.97 37.83
C ALA A 159 -29.67 -9.86 38.38
N SER A 160 -29.16 -9.06 39.32
CA SER A 160 -29.88 -7.90 39.83
C SER A 160 -29.42 -6.61 39.15
N GLY A 161 -30.31 -5.62 39.02
CA GLY A 161 -29.99 -4.28 38.54
C GLY A 161 -30.37 -4.03 37.08
N LYS A 162 -29.77 -3.00 36.49
CA LYS A 162 -30.07 -2.53 35.14
C LYS A 162 -28.82 -2.48 34.27
N THR A 163 -29.01 -2.69 32.98
CA THR A 163 -28.02 -2.45 31.94
C THR A 163 -28.26 -1.06 31.36
N ALA A 164 -27.31 -0.15 31.57
CA ALA A 164 -27.35 1.20 31.00
C ALA A 164 -26.72 1.20 29.60
N LEU A 165 -27.37 1.89 28.66
CA LEU A 165 -26.92 2.01 27.29
C LEU A 165 -26.41 3.43 27.03
N SER A 166 -25.29 3.53 26.31
CA SER A 166 -24.69 4.81 25.93
C SER A 166 -24.05 4.72 24.56
N ALA A 167 -23.93 5.88 23.90
CA ALA A 167 -23.19 5.99 22.66
C ALA A 167 -22.41 7.30 22.62
N GLN A 168 -21.22 7.25 22.01
CA GLN A 168 -20.33 8.40 21.84
C GLN A 168 -19.85 8.45 20.40
N ALA A 169 -19.90 9.63 19.79
CA ALA A 169 -19.31 9.86 18.48
C ALA A 169 -17.79 9.92 18.61
N PHE A 170 -17.07 9.42 17.60
CA PHE A 170 -15.64 9.62 17.49
C PHE A 170 -15.34 11.09 17.22
N VAL A 171 -14.27 11.60 17.82
CA VAL A 171 -13.89 13.01 17.71
C VAL A 171 -12.60 13.14 16.93
N GLU A 172 -12.57 14.08 15.99
CA GLU A 172 -11.37 14.40 15.22
C GLU A 172 -10.28 14.95 16.16
N ALA A 173 -9.15 14.26 16.23
CA ALA A 173 -8.03 14.64 17.10
C ALA A 173 -7.26 15.86 16.58
N SER A 174 -7.41 16.20 15.30
CA SER A 174 -6.74 17.33 14.67
C SER A 174 -7.69 18.04 13.70
N PRO A 175 -7.96 19.35 13.86
CA PRO A 175 -8.83 20.07 12.93
C PRO A 175 -8.22 20.22 11.54
N SER A 176 -6.88 20.20 11.43
CA SER A 176 -6.21 20.15 10.13
C SER A 176 -6.30 18.74 9.56
N LYS A 177 -6.73 18.64 8.31
CA LYS A 177 -6.65 17.43 7.47
C LYS A 177 -5.48 17.58 6.49
N PRO A 178 -4.23 17.35 6.92
CA PRO A 178 -3.08 17.58 6.07
C PRO A 178 -3.05 16.60 4.89
N THR A 179 -2.41 17.01 3.80
CA THR A 179 -2.20 16.13 2.65
C THR A 179 -1.08 15.14 2.92
N LEU A 180 -1.38 13.85 2.73
CA LEU A 180 -0.44 12.75 2.78
C LEU A 180 0.32 12.67 1.44
N ALA A 181 1.61 13.00 1.48
CA ALA A 181 2.49 12.86 0.32
C ALA A 181 3.07 11.43 0.26
N PRO A 182 3.27 10.86 -0.95
CA PRO A 182 3.95 9.57 -1.12
C PRO A 182 5.31 9.52 -0.41
N GLY A 183 5.61 8.40 0.24
CA GLY A 183 6.89 8.18 0.94
C GLY A 183 7.12 9.05 2.19
N ARG A 184 6.16 9.89 2.59
CA ARG A 184 6.22 10.68 3.82
C ARG A 184 5.41 10.02 4.93
N ILE A 185 6.02 9.92 6.10
CA ILE A 185 5.37 9.41 7.31
C ILE A 185 4.72 10.59 8.03
N GLN A 186 3.41 10.47 8.27
CA GLN A 186 2.67 11.33 9.19
C GLN A 186 2.65 10.67 10.57
N SER A 187 2.89 11.46 11.62
CA SER A 187 2.94 10.98 13.00
C SER A 187 2.03 11.80 13.91
N GLY A 188 1.48 11.15 14.93
CA GLY A 188 0.72 11.82 15.98
C GLY A 188 0.29 10.84 17.07
N GLU A 189 -0.71 11.25 17.85
CA GLU A 189 -1.35 10.38 18.85
C GLU A 189 -2.78 10.06 18.43
N LEU A 190 -3.19 8.80 18.54
CA LEU A 190 -4.55 8.36 18.29
C LEU A 190 -5.01 7.56 19.50
N GLY A 191 -5.94 8.12 20.26
CA GLY A 191 -6.52 7.44 21.42
C GLY A 191 -7.91 6.86 21.19
N ASP A 192 -8.44 6.23 22.24
CA ASP A 192 -9.80 5.69 22.23
C ASP A 192 -10.83 6.78 21.88
N LEU A 193 -11.79 6.46 21.01
CA LEU A 193 -12.84 7.37 20.50
C LEU A 193 -12.31 8.58 19.72
N GLN A 194 -11.04 8.54 19.29
CA GLN A 194 -10.48 9.56 18.43
C GLN A 194 -10.42 9.08 16.98
N GLN A 195 -10.45 10.02 16.05
CA GLN A 195 -10.15 9.78 14.64
C GLN A 195 -9.12 10.78 14.14
N ARG A 196 -8.37 10.39 13.09
CA ARG A 196 -7.48 11.28 12.35
C ARG A 196 -7.69 11.15 10.85
N SER A 197 -7.94 12.28 10.20
CA SER A 197 -8.22 12.35 8.77
C SER A 197 -7.09 13.01 7.97
N TYR A 198 -6.73 12.44 6.83
CA TYR A 198 -5.69 12.95 5.93
C TYR A 198 -6.17 12.92 4.49
N SER A 199 -5.94 13.99 3.72
CA SER A 199 -6.26 13.99 2.29
C SER A 199 -5.12 13.38 1.47
N PHE A 200 -5.42 12.72 0.35
CA PHE A 200 -4.41 12.27 -0.60
C PHE A 200 -4.98 12.29 -2.02
N ASP A 201 -4.08 12.36 -3.00
CA ASP A 201 -4.43 12.39 -4.42
C ASP A 201 -3.99 11.08 -5.08
N VAL A 202 -4.88 10.50 -5.88
CA VAL A 202 -4.63 9.30 -6.69
C VAL A 202 -4.40 9.72 -8.14
N GLY A 203 -3.26 9.33 -8.68
CA GLY A 203 -2.87 9.61 -10.07
C GLY A 203 -3.45 8.62 -11.08
N ALA A 204 -2.99 8.73 -12.34
CA ALA A 204 -3.50 7.93 -13.45
C ALA A 204 -3.24 6.41 -13.33
N GLU A 205 -2.24 5.99 -12.56
CA GLU A 205 -1.97 4.57 -12.30
C GLU A 205 -3.06 3.91 -11.45
N GLY A 206 -3.82 4.71 -10.71
CA GLY A 206 -5.02 4.26 -10.00
C GLY A 206 -4.78 3.20 -8.92
N ARG A 207 -3.54 2.99 -8.46
CA ARG A 207 -3.23 2.05 -7.38
C ARG A 207 -2.85 2.81 -6.12
N VAL A 208 -3.40 2.39 -4.99
CA VAL A 208 -3.11 2.96 -3.66
C VAL A 208 -2.62 1.86 -2.73
N SER A 209 -1.60 2.18 -1.92
CA SER A 209 -1.21 1.40 -0.75
C SER A 209 -1.07 2.35 0.44
N LEU A 210 -1.96 2.23 1.41
CA LEU A 210 -1.96 2.99 2.65
C LEU A 210 -1.59 2.05 3.79
N GLU A 211 -0.63 2.46 4.61
CA GLU A 211 -0.25 1.71 5.80
C GLU A 211 -0.31 2.62 7.02
N ALA A 212 -0.99 2.15 8.06
CA ALA A 212 -1.08 2.81 9.34
C ALA A 212 -0.64 1.85 10.45
N ILE A 213 0.03 2.38 11.46
CA ILE A 213 0.36 1.62 12.66
C ILE A 213 0.07 2.45 13.90
N GLY A 214 -0.55 1.84 14.90
CA GLY A 214 -0.90 2.54 16.12
C GLY A 214 -1.20 1.61 17.28
N ARG A 215 -1.00 2.10 18.49
CA ARG A 215 -1.30 1.32 19.71
C ARG A 215 -2.81 1.14 19.92
N ALA A 216 -3.59 2.18 19.64
CA ALA A 216 -5.04 2.16 19.74
C ALA A 216 -5.73 2.07 18.37
N LEU A 217 -4.98 1.94 17.27
CA LEU A 217 -5.54 1.87 15.94
C LEU A 217 -6.45 0.63 15.80
N SER A 218 -7.69 0.81 15.38
CA SER A 218 -8.67 -0.27 15.26
C SER A 218 -9.36 -0.35 13.91
N ASP A 219 -9.40 0.74 13.14
CA ASP A 219 -10.09 0.79 11.85
C ASP A 219 -9.40 1.83 10.94
N LEU A 220 -9.40 1.59 9.63
CA LEU A 220 -8.82 2.46 8.62
C LEU A 220 -9.73 2.46 7.39
N ARG A 221 -10.24 3.64 7.00
CA ARG A 221 -11.21 3.76 5.90
C ARG A 221 -10.82 4.85 4.92
N VAL A 222 -11.17 4.63 3.65
CA VAL A 222 -10.99 5.58 2.57
C VAL A 222 -12.34 6.16 2.17
N TRP A 223 -12.39 7.47 2.02
CA TRP A 223 -13.57 8.24 1.65
C TRP A 223 -13.25 9.04 0.40
N ARG A 224 -14.25 9.22 -0.47
CA ARG A 224 -14.20 10.27 -1.48
C ARG A 224 -14.25 11.64 -0.83
N SER A 225 -13.79 12.67 -1.53
CA SER A 225 -13.79 14.04 -1.01
C SER A 225 -15.18 14.61 -0.70
N ASP A 226 -16.24 14.04 -1.29
CA ASP A 226 -17.64 14.38 -1.03
C ASP A 226 -18.23 13.67 0.20
N GLY A 227 -17.48 12.75 0.82
CA GLY A 227 -17.89 12.00 2.00
C GLY A 227 -18.44 10.60 1.73
N GLU A 228 -18.46 10.13 0.48
CA GLU A 228 -18.83 8.75 0.17
C GLU A 228 -17.75 7.76 0.66
N LEU A 229 -18.16 6.69 1.34
CA LEU A 229 -17.25 5.61 1.75
C LEU A 229 -16.84 4.79 0.54
N VAL A 230 -15.54 4.55 0.38
CA VAL A 230 -15.03 3.65 -0.65
C VAL A 230 -15.00 2.23 -0.13
N ASP A 231 -15.47 1.28 -0.95
CA ASP A 231 -15.41 -0.15 -0.68
C ASP A 231 -13.98 -0.70 -0.88
N LEU A 232 -13.10 -0.31 0.03
CA LEU A 232 -11.78 -0.91 0.19
C LEU A 232 -11.66 -1.45 1.61
N ALA A 233 -11.48 -2.76 1.71
CA ALA A 233 -11.21 -3.42 2.98
C ALA A 233 -9.78 -3.12 3.43
N PHE A 234 -9.58 -3.09 4.76
CA PHE A 234 -8.26 -3.10 5.35
C PHE A 234 -7.90 -4.49 5.85
N GLU A 235 -6.62 -4.83 5.78
CA GLU A 235 -6.03 -5.95 6.49
C GLU A 235 -5.51 -5.45 7.84
N GLN A 236 -5.65 -6.26 8.90
CA GLN A 236 -5.15 -5.93 10.23
C GLN A 236 -4.23 -7.04 10.77
N GLU A 237 -3.11 -6.62 11.32
CA GLU A 237 -2.15 -7.48 12.00
C GLU A 237 -1.68 -6.80 13.29
N THR A 238 -1.46 -7.57 14.36
CA THR A 238 -0.78 -7.08 15.56
C THR A 238 0.67 -7.54 15.53
N LEU A 239 1.60 -6.60 15.64
CA LEU A 239 3.04 -6.87 15.61
C LEU A 239 3.79 -6.08 16.67
N GLU A 240 5.04 -6.43 16.91
CA GLU A 240 5.94 -5.69 17.80
C GLU A 240 7.03 -4.98 17.00
N THR A 241 6.96 -3.66 16.90
CA THR A 241 8.04 -2.84 16.29
C THR A 241 9.23 -2.72 17.24
N LYS A 242 8.96 -2.78 18.54
CA LYS A 242 9.94 -2.85 19.63
C LYS A 242 9.51 -3.95 20.59
N PRO A 243 10.45 -4.70 21.20
CA PRO A 243 10.10 -5.77 22.14
C PRO A 243 9.11 -5.31 23.22
N GLY A 244 7.99 -6.02 23.35
CA GLY A 244 6.94 -5.73 24.34
C GLY A 244 6.08 -4.49 24.04
N ARG A 245 6.22 -3.89 22.85
CA ARG A 245 5.41 -2.76 22.37
C ARG A 245 4.57 -3.19 21.18
N ALA A 246 3.56 -4.02 21.45
CA ALA A 246 2.62 -4.47 20.43
C ALA A 246 1.80 -3.29 19.86
N MET A 247 1.67 -3.22 18.54
CA MET A 247 0.88 -2.22 17.83
C MET A 247 0.02 -2.92 16.77
N ASN A 248 -1.14 -2.33 16.47
CA ASN A 248 -1.94 -2.75 15.34
C ASN A 248 -1.44 -2.06 14.08
N ARG A 249 -1.15 -2.84 13.05
CA ARG A 249 -0.83 -2.40 11.70
C ARG A 249 -2.02 -2.69 10.81
N LEU A 250 -2.53 -1.64 10.16
CA LEU A 250 -3.63 -1.74 9.20
C LEU A 250 -3.14 -1.32 7.82
N ARG A 251 -3.54 -2.07 6.80
CA ARG A 251 -3.20 -1.82 5.39
C ARG A 251 -4.43 -1.75 4.53
N VAL A 252 -4.51 -0.74 3.67
CA VAL A 252 -5.53 -0.62 2.63
C VAL A 252 -4.83 -0.59 1.28
N GLU A 253 -5.10 -1.60 0.46
CA GLU A 253 -4.55 -1.72 -0.88
C GLU A 253 -5.67 -1.91 -1.89
N GLY A 254 -5.59 -1.24 -3.03
CA GLY A 254 -6.64 -1.36 -4.04
C GLY A 254 -6.45 -0.49 -5.25
N ALA A 255 -7.36 -0.68 -6.21
CA ALA A 255 -7.52 0.25 -7.31
C ALA A 255 -8.50 1.36 -6.92
N LEU A 256 -8.16 2.59 -7.25
CA LEU A 256 -8.98 3.78 -7.08
C LEU A 256 -8.94 4.60 -8.36
N GLU A 257 -10.08 5.16 -8.74
CA GLU A 257 -10.13 6.11 -9.85
C GLU A 257 -9.30 7.36 -9.52
N PRO A 258 -8.67 8.01 -10.52
CA PRO A 258 -7.93 9.24 -10.30
C PRO A 258 -8.78 10.31 -9.63
N GLY A 259 -8.24 10.96 -8.60
CA GLY A 259 -9.00 11.96 -7.85
C GLY A 259 -8.49 12.16 -6.43
N ARG A 260 -9.22 12.99 -5.69
CA ARG A 260 -8.91 13.33 -4.30
C ARG A 260 -9.74 12.48 -3.33
N TYR A 261 -9.06 11.94 -2.32
CA TYR A 261 -9.65 11.09 -1.30
C TYR A 261 -9.23 11.56 0.09
N VAL A 262 -9.90 11.02 1.10
CA VAL A 262 -9.57 11.19 2.51
C VAL A 262 -9.41 9.80 3.13
N VAL A 263 -8.29 9.57 3.79
CA VAL A 263 -8.12 8.39 4.66
C VAL A 263 -8.37 8.81 6.10
N THR A 264 -9.17 8.02 6.81
CA THR A 264 -9.50 8.24 8.22
C THR A 264 -9.11 7.01 9.04
N ALA A 265 -8.25 7.22 10.02
CA ALA A 265 -7.89 6.23 11.02
C ALA A 265 -8.75 6.43 12.28
N TYR A 266 -9.26 5.33 12.85
CA TYR A 266 -10.08 5.36 14.06
C TYR A 266 -9.37 4.63 15.20
N GLY A 267 -9.37 5.26 16.38
CA GLY A 267 -8.80 4.73 17.61
C GLY A 267 -9.84 4.02 18.47
N GLY A 268 -9.59 2.75 18.78
CA GLY A 268 -10.35 1.93 19.71
C GLY A 268 -9.62 1.71 21.03
N GLU A 269 -9.88 0.56 21.64
CA GLU A 269 -9.21 0.19 22.89
C GLU A 269 -7.71 -0.03 22.68
N LYS A 270 -6.89 0.66 23.47
CA LYS A 270 -5.43 0.57 23.37
C LYS A 270 -4.93 -0.81 23.76
N LEU A 271 -3.94 -1.30 23.02
CA LEU A 271 -3.21 -2.51 23.40
C LEU A 271 -2.46 -2.32 24.72
N VAL A 272 -2.36 -3.40 25.50
CA VAL A 272 -1.61 -3.44 26.75
C VAL A 272 -0.12 -3.55 26.43
N TRP A 273 0.69 -2.64 26.97
CA TRP A 273 2.15 -2.71 26.90
C TRP A 273 2.69 -3.11 28.26
N ALA A 274 3.63 -4.05 28.28
CA ALA A 274 4.17 -4.62 29.52
C ALA A 274 4.85 -3.57 30.43
N GLN A 275 5.38 -2.49 29.84
CA GLN A 275 6.13 -1.45 30.56
C GLN A 275 5.26 -0.33 31.14
N GLY A 276 3.93 -0.39 31.00
CA GLY A 276 3.02 0.61 31.58
C GLY A 276 3.07 2.01 30.95
N ASP A 277 3.82 2.20 29.86
CA ASP A 277 3.90 3.46 29.12
C ASP A 277 2.50 3.90 28.67
N ALA A 278 2.22 5.20 28.77
CA ALA A 278 0.94 5.84 28.50
C ALA A 278 0.80 6.34 27.06
N GLY A 279 1.87 6.36 26.28
CA GLY A 279 1.87 6.85 24.91
C GLY A 279 0.89 6.12 24.01
N GLN A 280 0.27 6.85 23.09
CA GLN A 280 -0.68 6.33 22.10
C GLN A 280 -0.21 6.67 20.68
N PRO A 281 1.00 6.23 20.29
CA PRO A 281 1.57 6.61 19.01
C PRO A 281 0.72 6.10 17.86
N PHE A 282 0.69 6.91 16.82
CA PHE A 282 0.04 6.64 15.54
C PHE A 282 0.93 7.17 14.41
N LEU A 283 1.09 6.34 13.39
CA LEU A 283 1.84 6.65 12.18
C LEU A 283 0.99 6.24 10.97
N LEU A 284 1.10 7.01 9.89
CA LEU A 284 0.42 6.76 8.62
C LEU A 284 1.36 7.10 7.46
N ARG A 285 1.39 6.26 6.42
CA ARG A 285 2.07 6.56 5.16
C ARG A 285 1.23 6.16 3.96
N LEU A 286 1.39 6.94 2.88
CA LEU A 286 1.05 6.51 1.53
C LEU A 286 2.30 5.85 0.97
N GLU A 287 2.24 4.54 0.80
CA GLU A 287 3.40 3.75 0.39
C GLU A 287 3.71 3.94 -1.08
N GLU A 288 5.01 4.04 -1.35
CA GLU A 288 5.59 3.98 -2.68
C GLU A 288 6.80 3.04 -2.61
N PRO A 289 6.58 1.72 -2.73
CA PRO A 289 7.64 0.73 -2.56
C PRO A 289 8.78 0.97 -3.56
N ALA A 290 10.01 0.98 -3.06
CA ALA A 290 11.18 1.13 -3.91
C ALA A 290 11.34 -0.09 -4.84
N LEU A 291 11.83 0.14 -6.06
CA LEU A 291 12.13 -0.94 -6.98
C LEU A 291 13.53 -1.50 -6.70
N LEU A 292 13.63 -2.80 -6.43
CA LEU A 292 14.87 -3.58 -6.31
C LEU A 292 15.48 -3.84 -7.69
N ALA A 293 15.64 -2.79 -8.50
CA ALA A 293 16.11 -2.90 -9.88
C ALA A 293 17.60 -3.27 -9.97
N ALA A 294 18.40 -2.80 -9.02
CA ALA A 294 19.84 -3.06 -8.96
C ALA A 294 20.19 -4.42 -8.33
N GLY A 295 19.19 -5.22 -7.94
CA GLY A 295 19.40 -6.50 -7.26
C GLY A 295 19.88 -6.40 -5.81
N VAL A 296 20.07 -5.18 -5.28
CA VAL A 296 20.43 -4.94 -3.88
C VAL A 296 19.71 -3.70 -3.34
N ALA A 297 19.28 -3.78 -2.09
CA ALA A 297 18.78 -2.66 -1.31
C ALA A 297 19.34 -2.77 0.12
N GLU A 298 19.91 -1.69 0.59
CA GLU A 298 20.36 -1.55 1.98
C GLU A 298 19.46 -0.56 2.68
N GLY A 299 19.14 -0.82 3.95
CA GLY A 299 18.23 0.03 4.68
C GLY A 299 18.19 -0.26 6.17
N VAL A 300 17.31 0.45 6.84
CA VAL A 300 16.99 0.27 8.25
C VAL A 300 15.49 0.08 8.35
N ILE A 301 15.04 -0.93 9.09
CA ILE A 301 13.62 -1.18 9.31
C ILE A 301 13.02 0.01 10.06
N GLY A 302 12.05 0.67 9.42
CA GLY A 302 11.39 1.85 9.96
C GLY A 302 10.39 1.55 11.07
N PRO A 303 9.67 2.59 11.53
CA PRO A 303 8.76 2.49 12.67
C PRO A 303 7.47 1.71 12.38
N PHE A 304 7.25 1.26 11.14
CA PHE A 304 6.17 0.34 10.77
C PHE A 304 6.53 -1.13 10.99
N GLY A 305 7.80 -1.42 11.34
CA GLY A 305 8.30 -2.78 11.51
C GLY A 305 8.46 -3.56 10.20
N ALA A 306 8.30 -2.90 9.05
CA ALA A 306 8.53 -3.49 7.75
C ALA A 306 8.87 -2.46 6.65
N GLU A 307 9.68 -2.91 5.70
CA GLU A 307 10.00 -2.21 4.45
C GLU A 307 9.59 -3.07 3.25
N ARG A 308 9.04 -2.42 2.21
CA ARG A 308 8.50 -3.08 1.02
C ARG A 308 9.25 -2.67 -0.24
N PHE A 309 9.42 -3.63 -1.13
CA PHE A 309 10.09 -3.45 -2.40
C PHE A 309 9.30 -4.12 -3.53
N GLY A 310 9.30 -3.48 -4.70
CA GLY A 310 8.99 -4.18 -5.94
C GLY A 310 10.24 -4.87 -6.46
N ALA A 311 10.16 -6.13 -6.88
CA ALA A 311 11.25 -6.84 -7.54
C ALA A 311 10.88 -7.11 -9.01
N PRO A 312 11.82 -6.90 -9.97
CA PRO A 312 11.58 -7.21 -11.37
C PRO A 312 11.03 -8.62 -11.60
N ALA A 313 10.14 -8.77 -12.57
CA ALA A 313 9.50 -10.06 -12.86
C ALA A 313 10.50 -11.20 -13.18
N SER A 314 11.72 -10.88 -13.62
CA SER A 314 12.77 -11.86 -13.89
C SER A 314 13.42 -12.45 -12.64
N TYR A 315 13.32 -11.80 -11.48
CA TYR A 315 13.97 -12.26 -10.25
C TYR A 315 13.22 -13.43 -9.64
N ASP A 316 13.96 -14.40 -9.08
CA ASP A 316 13.41 -15.63 -8.51
C ASP A 316 14.14 -16.13 -7.24
N ALA A 317 15.26 -15.50 -6.86
CA ALA A 317 15.95 -15.72 -5.59
C ALA A 317 16.05 -14.41 -4.82
N PHE A 318 15.80 -14.49 -3.51
CA PHE A 318 15.92 -13.37 -2.59
C PHE A 318 16.69 -13.79 -1.35
N ARG A 319 17.52 -12.89 -0.83
CA ARG A 319 18.28 -13.09 0.40
C ARG A 319 18.19 -11.84 1.27
N LEU A 320 17.92 -12.06 2.55
CA LEU A 320 17.97 -11.05 3.60
C LEU A 320 19.19 -11.34 4.47
N ASP A 321 20.03 -10.33 4.69
CA ASP A 321 21.14 -10.36 5.63
C ASP A 321 20.98 -9.25 6.68
N LEU A 322 21.32 -9.57 7.93
CA LEU A 322 21.37 -8.64 9.06
C LEU A 322 22.78 -8.62 9.66
N ALA A 323 23.11 -7.53 10.36
CA ALA A 323 24.39 -7.43 11.08
C ALA A 323 24.51 -8.42 12.26
N GLN A 324 23.37 -8.79 12.88
CA GLN A 324 23.30 -9.68 14.04
C GLN A 324 22.10 -10.60 13.93
N THR A 325 22.15 -11.76 14.59
CA THR A 325 21.05 -12.72 14.65
C THR A 325 19.92 -12.16 15.52
N THR A 326 19.05 -11.38 14.91
CA THR A 326 17.84 -10.84 15.54
C THR A 326 16.60 -11.25 14.75
N PRO A 327 15.43 -11.40 15.41
CA PRO A 327 14.19 -11.75 14.74
C PRO A 327 13.90 -10.84 13.54
N ALA A 328 13.73 -11.45 12.37
CA ALA A 328 13.30 -10.79 11.14
C ALA A 328 12.66 -11.81 10.19
N ARG A 329 11.93 -11.31 9.20
CA ARG A 329 11.19 -12.14 8.24
C ARG A 329 11.27 -11.51 6.86
N LEU A 330 11.61 -12.35 5.89
CA LEU A 330 11.57 -12.06 4.46
C LEU A 330 10.34 -12.74 3.87
N GLU A 331 9.43 -11.96 3.30
CA GLU A 331 8.29 -12.45 2.55
C GLU A 331 8.41 -12.02 1.09
N ALA A 332 8.14 -12.92 0.15
CA ALA A 332 7.99 -12.59 -1.25
C ALA A 332 6.65 -13.11 -1.75
N ARG A 333 5.90 -12.24 -2.43
CA ARG A 333 4.60 -12.57 -3.02
C ARG A 333 4.59 -12.22 -4.50
N ARG A 334 4.03 -13.12 -5.30
CA ARG A 334 3.70 -12.84 -6.71
C ARG A 334 2.42 -13.57 -7.05
N ASN A 335 1.45 -12.83 -7.58
CA ASN A 335 0.09 -13.34 -7.76
C ASN A 335 -0.40 -13.94 -6.41
N GLU A 336 -0.91 -15.17 -6.43
CA GLU A 336 -1.33 -15.89 -5.22
C GLU A 336 -0.22 -16.68 -4.53
N VAL A 337 0.99 -16.74 -5.11
CA VAL A 337 2.12 -17.47 -4.52
C VAL A 337 2.80 -16.57 -3.49
N LYS A 338 2.95 -17.11 -2.28
CA LYS A 338 3.60 -16.45 -1.14
C LYS A 338 4.62 -17.39 -0.53
N GLU A 339 5.84 -16.89 -0.40
CA GLU A 339 6.97 -17.62 0.17
C GLU A 339 7.55 -16.80 1.33
N ILE A 340 7.97 -17.50 2.39
CA ILE A 340 8.43 -16.87 3.64
C ILE A 340 9.72 -17.53 4.11
N ALA A 341 10.71 -16.72 4.48
CA ALA A 341 11.88 -17.14 5.22
C ALA A 341 12.04 -16.29 6.49
N THR A 342 12.58 -16.87 7.56
CA THR A 342 12.70 -16.20 8.87
C THR A 342 14.09 -16.32 9.46
N ILE A 343 14.54 -15.26 10.12
CA ILE A 343 15.68 -15.25 11.03
C ILE A 343 15.09 -15.25 12.43
N SER A 344 15.39 -16.27 13.22
CA SER A 344 14.95 -16.39 14.61
C SER A 344 16.12 -16.14 15.55
N LYS A 345 15.87 -16.01 16.85
CA LYS A 345 16.93 -15.92 17.87
C LYS A 345 17.88 -17.14 17.87
N ASN A 346 17.42 -18.27 17.34
CA ASN A 346 18.17 -19.53 17.28
C ASN A 346 18.79 -19.78 15.90
N SER A 347 18.65 -18.85 14.94
CA SER A 347 19.25 -19.00 13.62
C SER A 347 20.77 -18.98 13.72
N ARG A 348 21.42 -19.93 13.03
CA ARG A 348 22.89 -20.07 13.07
C ARG A 348 23.60 -18.92 12.35
N THR A 349 22.95 -18.36 11.34
CA THR A 349 23.43 -17.21 10.57
C THR A 349 22.38 -16.08 10.63
N PRO A 350 22.80 -14.81 10.57
CA PRO A 350 21.90 -13.67 10.51
C PRO A 350 21.37 -13.46 9.08
N SER A 351 20.99 -14.54 8.40
CA SER A 351 20.58 -14.51 7.01
C SER A 351 19.43 -15.47 6.72
N ALA A 352 18.58 -15.10 5.76
CA ALA A 352 17.45 -15.87 5.29
C ALA A 352 17.39 -15.86 3.77
N ASN A 353 17.18 -17.02 3.14
CA ASN A 353 17.09 -17.18 1.69
C ASN A 353 15.69 -17.66 1.30
N LEU A 354 15.23 -17.19 0.16
CA LEU A 354 13.90 -17.46 -0.37
C LEU A 354 13.96 -17.68 -1.88
N ARG A 355 13.22 -18.66 -2.39
CA ARG A 355 12.98 -18.86 -3.83
C ARG A 355 11.52 -18.58 -4.11
N LEU A 356 11.24 -17.78 -5.11
CA LEU A 356 9.88 -17.49 -5.59
C LEU A 356 9.91 -17.53 -7.12
N ALA A 357 9.23 -18.50 -7.72
CA ALA A 357 9.30 -18.72 -9.16
C ALA A 357 9.02 -17.45 -9.98
N SER A 358 9.84 -17.22 -11.02
CA SER A 358 9.61 -16.16 -11.99
C SER A 358 8.51 -16.55 -12.99
N ASP A 359 7.64 -15.61 -13.33
CA ASP A 359 6.69 -15.71 -14.44
C ASP A 359 7.06 -14.82 -15.64
N GLY A 360 8.17 -14.06 -15.52
CA GLY A 360 8.65 -13.11 -16.52
C GLY A 360 7.70 -11.95 -16.84
N LYS A 361 6.58 -11.80 -16.11
CA LYS A 361 5.52 -10.85 -16.42
C LYS A 361 5.16 -9.94 -15.25
N THR A 362 5.06 -10.52 -14.06
CA THR A 362 4.57 -9.82 -12.87
C THR A 362 5.72 -9.57 -11.91
N ASN A 363 5.90 -8.32 -11.52
CA ASN A 363 6.84 -7.96 -10.47
C ASN A 363 6.45 -8.63 -9.14
N ALA A 364 7.44 -9.12 -8.41
CA ALA A 364 7.20 -9.64 -7.07
C ALA A 364 7.14 -8.49 -6.05
N HIS A 365 6.34 -8.67 -5.00
CA HIS A 365 6.30 -7.79 -3.83
C HIS A 365 7.11 -8.43 -2.73
N ILE A 366 8.14 -7.74 -2.25
CA ILE A 366 9.03 -8.21 -1.21
C ILE A 366 8.77 -7.39 0.06
N GLU A 367 8.61 -8.06 1.19
CA GLU A 367 8.53 -7.43 2.50
C GLU A 367 9.66 -7.94 3.39
N VAL A 368 10.42 -7.00 3.94
CA VAL A 368 11.40 -7.24 5.00
C VAL A 368 10.81 -6.71 6.30
N SER A 369 10.58 -7.57 7.28
CA SER A 369 9.97 -7.20 8.57
C SER A 369 10.86 -7.58 9.75
N GLY A 370 10.77 -6.82 10.83
CA GLY A 370 11.63 -6.93 12.01
C GLY A 370 11.40 -5.78 13.00
N TYR A 371 12.35 -5.59 13.90
CA TYR A 371 12.32 -4.49 14.86
C TYR A 371 12.79 -3.18 14.23
N GLU A 372 12.15 -2.08 14.64
CA GLU A 372 12.54 -0.72 14.27
C GLU A 372 14.02 -0.47 14.61
N GLY A 373 14.77 0.08 13.65
CA GLY A 373 16.20 0.39 13.80
C GLY A 373 17.15 -0.73 13.38
N GLN A 374 16.66 -1.91 12.99
CA GLN A 374 17.50 -2.98 12.46
C GLN A 374 17.99 -2.65 11.05
N ALA A 375 19.31 -2.60 10.87
CA ALA A 375 19.91 -2.52 9.53
C ALA A 375 19.77 -3.86 8.79
N PHE A 376 19.50 -3.79 7.50
CA PHE A 376 19.37 -4.95 6.63
C PHE A 376 19.99 -4.71 5.25
N THR A 377 20.37 -5.82 4.62
CA THR A 377 20.67 -5.90 3.19
C THR A 377 19.73 -6.90 2.55
N LEU A 378 18.93 -6.45 1.59
CA LEU A 378 18.09 -7.28 0.75
C LEU A 378 18.78 -7.45 -0.61
N ARG A 379 18.92 -8.69 -1.06
CA ARG A 379 19.43 -9.03 -2.39
C ARG A 379 18.36 -9.78 -3.16
N GLY A 380 18.21 -9.47 -4.45
CA GLY A 380 17.31 -10.13 -5.37
C GLY A 380 18.02 -10.38 -6.69
N LEU A 381 17.88 -11.58 -7.24
CA LEU A 381 18.48 -11.92 -8.53
C LEU A 381 17.65 -12.96 -9.27
N ARG A 382 17.91 -13.07 -10.57
CA ARG A 382 17.53 -14.24 -11.36
C ARG A 382 18.63 -15.29 -11.20
N GLN A 383 18.33 -16.37 -10.51
CA GLN A 383 19.24 -17.50 -10.38
C GLN A 383 19.01 -18.41 -11.58
N SER A 384 20.00 -18.47 -12.47
CA SER A 384 20.04 -19.43 -13.57
C SER A 384 21.29 -20.27 -13.45
N ASP A 385 21.16 -21.57 -13.66
CA ASP A 385 22.29 -22.50 -13.87
C ASP A 385 22.66 -22.63 -15.36
N HIS A 386 21.86 -22.03 -16.24
CA HIS A 386 22.04 -22.03 -17.69
C HIS A 386 21.55 -20.73 -18.32
N GLU A 387 22.35 -20.13 -19.20
CA GLU A 387 21.92 -19.02 -20.04
C GLU A 387 22.44 -19.24 -21.47
N SER A 388 21.57 -19.04 -22.47
CA SER A 388 21.92 -19.15 -23.88
C SER A 388 21.80 -17.78 -24.54
N PHE A 389 22.75 -17.44 -25.42
CA PHE A 389 22.63 -16.25 -26.27
C PHE A 389 22.99 -16.60 -27.72
N GLU A 390 22.27 -16.00 -28.67
CA GLU A 390 22.59 -16.07 -30.08
C GLU A 390 22.88 -14.66 -30.58
N ALA A 391 24.13 -14.41 -30.97
CA ALA A 391 24.55 -13.12 -31.48
C ALA A 391 25.71 -13.26 -32.47
N SER A 392 25.88 -12.26 -33.34
CA SER A 392 26.94 -12.22 -34.34
C SER A 392 27.94 -11.11 -34.02
N GLY A 393 29.24 -11.42 -34.10
CA GLY A 393 30.32 -10.47 -33.84
C GLY A 393 31.04 -10.71 -32.51
N PRO A 394 31.94 -9.81 -32.11
CA PRO A 394 32.61 -9.87 -30.81
C PRO A 394 31.63 -9.49 -29.68
N HIS A 395 31.59 -10.30 -28.62
CA HIS A 395 30.75 -10.08 -27.44
C HIS A 395 31.56 -10.21 -26.15
N LEU A 396 31.24 -9.35 -25.17
CA LEU A 396 31.66 -9.53 -23.78
C LEU A 396 30.58 -10.31 -23.05
N VAL A 397 30.95 -11.43 -22.45
CA VAL A 397 30.05 -12.27 -21.63
C VAL A 397 30.56 -12.21 -20.20
N GLY A 398 29.72 -11.75 -19.27
CA GLY A 398 29.97 -11.76 -17.84
C GLY A 398 29.02 -12.72 -17.14
N VAL A 399 29.46 -13.32 -16.04
CA VAL A 399 28.63 -14.13 -15.15
C VAL A 399 28.77 -13.55 -13.75
N ASP A 400 27.66 -13.18 -13.14
CA ASP A 400 27.63 -12.76 -11.74
C ASP A 400 27.47 -14.01 -10.86
N LEU A 401 28.37 -14.17 -9.89
CA LEU A 401 28.33 -15.28 -8.94
C LEU A 401 27.61 -14.85 -7.67
N ALA A 402 26.61 -15.63 -7.28
CA ALA A 402 25.96 -15.45 -5.99
C ALA A 402 26.91 -15.90 -4.87
N GLY A 403 27.46 -14.94 -4.11
CA GLY A 403 28.35 -15.16 -2.97
C GLY A 403 28.67 -13.84 -2.28
N ASP A 404 29.17 -13.89 -1.04
CA ASP A 404 29.78 -12.69 -0.46
C ASP A 404 31.12 -12.46 -1.14
N GLY A 405 31.48 -11.20 -1.44
CA GLY A 405 32.69 -10.87 -2.22
C GLY A 405 33.98 -11.38 -1.57
N GLY A 406 33.95 -11.70 -0.28
CA GLY A 406 35.05 -12.29 0.48
C GLY A 406 35.11 -13.82 0.49
N ASP A 407 34.09 -14.54 0.00
CA ASP A 407 34.08 -16.01 0.00
C ASP A 407 35.06 -16.60 -1.03
N GLU A 408 35.54 -15.78 -1.98
CA GLU A 408 36.42 -16.17 -3.10
C GLU A 408 35.98 -17.51 -3.75
N ALA A 409 34.68 -17.77 -3.78
CA ALA A 409 34.15 -19.02 -4.30
C ALA A 409 34.53 -19.12 -5.79
N PRO A 410 35.17 -20.22 -6.24
CA PRO A 410 35.58 -20.33 -7.62
C PRO A 410 34.34 -20.29 -8.52
N ALA A 411 34.41 -19.46 -9.56
CA ALA A 411 33.40 -19.42 -10.61
C ALA A 411 33.27 -20.80 -11.25
N THR A 412 32.27 -21.61 -10.88
CA THR A 412 32.01 -22.89 -11.55
C THR A 412 31.24 -22.67 -12.85
N ALA A 413 31.78 -21.83 -13.73
CA ALA A 413 31.16 -21.45 -14.99
C ALA A 413 31.73 -22.28 -16.16
N LEU A 414 30.85 -22.58 -17.12
CA LEU A 414 31.19 -23.25 -18.36
C LEU A 414 30.56 -22.49 -19.52
N PHE A 415 31.41 -22.03 -20.44
CA PHE A 415 30.97 -21.41 -21.68
C PHE A 415 31.09 -22.43 -22.80
N ALA A 416 29.97 -22.77 -23.43
CA ALA A 416 29.92 -23.79 -24.48
C ALA A 416 29.06 -23.35 -25.66
N ARG A 417 29.38 -23.91 -26.83
CA ARG A 417 28.59 -23.77 -28.05
C ARG A 417 27.91 -25.09 -28.38
N ILE A 418 26.63 -25.02 -28.71
CA ILE A 418 25.88 -26.12 -29.29
C ILE A 418 26.14 -26.11 -30.80
N GLU A 419 26.79 -27.15 -31.29
CA GLU A 419 27.08 -27.33 -32.72
C GLU A 419 25.82 -27.78 -33.48
N LYS A 420 25.84 -27.67 -34.81
CA LYS A 420 24.69 -28.04 -35.68
C LYS A 420 24.25 -29.51 -35.54
N ASP A 421 25.15 -30.38 -35.09
CA ASP A 421 24.88 -31.80 -34.85
C ASP A 421 24.32 -32.07 -33.44
N GLY A 422 24.01 -31.02 -32.67
CA GLY A 422 23.51 -31.11 -31.30
C GLY A 422 24.59 -31.37 -30.25
N LYS A 423 25.87 -31.54 -30.65
CA LYS A 423 26.95 -31.73 -29.68
C LYS A 423 27.30 -30.42 -29.00
N THR A 424 27.54 -30.50 -27.69
CA THR A 424 28.04 -29.37 -26.91
C THR A 424 29.56 -29.35 -26.92
N ARG A 425 30.14 -28.25 -27.40
CA ARG A 425 31.57 -28.00 -27.37
C ARG A 425 31.90 -26.93 -26.34
N VAL A 426 32.68 -27.28 -25.32
CA VAL A 426 33.19 -26.31 -24.34
C VAL A 426 34.18 -25.37 -25.02
N ILE A 427 33.93 -24.07 -24.92
CA ILE A 427 34.79 -22.99 -25.43
C ILE A 427 35.73 -22.53 -24.31
N ALA A 428 35.20 -22.30 -23.12
CA ALA A 428 35.95 -21.90 -21.93
C ALA A 428 35.32 -22.50 -20.67
N SER A 429 36.11 -22.69 -19.61
CA SER A 429 35.61 -23.18 -18.32
C SER A 429 36.54 -22.80 -17.18
N ASP A 430 35.94 -22.31 -16.10
CA ASP A 430 36.59 -22.03 -14.81
C ASP A 430 36.25 -23.10 -13.76
N ALA A 431 35.53 -24.15 -14.18
CA ALA A 431 35.17 -25.25 -13.31
C ALA A 431 36.43 -26.00 -12.80
N PRO A 432 36.44 -26.42 -11.51
CA PRO A 432 37.46 -27.29 -10.95
C PRO A 432 37.75 -28.49 -11.85
N ARG A 433 39.00 -28.66 -12.28
CA ARG A 433 39.42 -29.82 -13.07
C ARG A 433 39.60 -31.04 -12.16
N ILE A 434 38.52 -31.78 -11.96
CA ILE A 434 38.51 -33.02 -11.19
C ILE A 434 38.67 -34.19 -12.16
N GLY A 435 39.56 -35.13 -11.87
CA GLY A 435 39.77 -36.33 -12.66
C GLY A 435 40.45 -37.43 -11.87
N ALA A 436 40.49 -38.65 -12.39
CA ALA A 436 41.16 -39.76 -11.73
C ALA A 436 42.64 -39.41 -11.43
N GLY A 437 43.01 -39.41 -10.15
CA GLY A 437 44.34 -39.02 -9.68
C GLY A 437 44.65 -37.51 -9.66
N LYS A 438 43.68 -36.64 -10.01
CA LYS A 438 43.84 -35.17 -9.94
C LYS A 438 42.98 -34.61 -8.82
N ALA A 439 43.61 -34.31 -7.68
CA ALA A 439 42.98 -33.56 -6.60
C ALA A 439 42.89 -32.08 -6.97
N TRP A 440 41.71 -31.49 -6.85
CA TRP A 440 41.56 -30.04 -6.91
C TRP A 440 42.09 -29.43 -5.61
N ARG A 441 42.95 -28.42 -5.73
CA ARG A 441 43.51 -27.66 -4.60
C ARG A 441 43.34 -26.17 -4.92
N GLY A 442 42.49 -25.50 -4.15
CA GLY A 442 42.31 -24.05 -4.17
C GLY A 442 42.29 -23.52 -2.74
N LYS A 443 42.79 -22.30 -2.52
CA LYS A 443 42.47 -21.56 -1.29
C LYS A 443 41.07 -20.98 -1.51
N PHE A 444 40.20 -21.16 -0.54
CA PHE A 444 38.90 -20.53 -0.49
C PHE A 444 38.68 -20.07 0.95
N ASN A 445 38.07 -18.90 1.11
CA ASN A 445 37.83 -18.34 2.41
C ASN A 445 36.41 -18.71 2.84
N LEU A 446 36.29 -19.50 3.91
CA LEU A 446 34.99 -19.88 4.48
C LEU A 446 34.47 -18.88 5.53
N PHE A 447 35.26 -17.85 5.87
CA PHE A 447 35.03 -16.99 7.02
C PHE A 447 34.68 -15.52 6.66
N GLY A 448 34.49 -15.19 5.37
CA GLY A 448 34.19 -13.82 4.93
C GLY A 448 35.40 -12.88 4.96
N PRO A 449 35.26 -11.61 4.51
CA PRO A 449 36.38 -10.70 4.32
C PRO A 449 37.14 -10.42 5.62
N THR A 450 38.47 -10.50 5.58
CA THR A 450 39.40 -10.04 6.64
C THR A 450 39.63 -8.54 6.59
#